data_AF-A0AAW2LM90-F1
#
_entry.id   AF-A0AAW2LM90-F1
#
_cell.length_a   1.000
_cell.length_b   1.000
_cell.length_c   1.000
_cell.angle_alpha   90.00
_cell.angle_beta   90.00
_cell.angle_gamma   90.00
#
_symmetry.space_group_name_H-M   'P 1'
#
loop_
_entity.id
_entity.type
_entity.pdbx_description
1 polymer ?
#
loop_
_entity_poly.entity_id
_entity_poly.type
_entity_poly.pdbx_seq_one_letter_code
_entity_poly.pdbx_strand_id
1 'polypeptide(L)'
;MEGLCYTFVFCVLVGSAAAAAAAAAVADPHWYPATATWYGPGGRRSDGGACGYGSLVDVKPFRARVGAVSPVLFKGGEGCGACYKVKCLDQSICSRRG
;
A
#
# COMPACT_ATOMS: atom_id res chain seq x y z
N MET A 1 -18.23 43.89 -3.24
CA MET A 1 -18.51 42.81 -4.21
C MET A 1 -17.25 42.38 -4.95
N GLU A 2 -16.34 43.31 -5.27
CA GLU A 2 -15.05 43.04 -5.92
C GLU A 2 -14.09 42.08 -5.16
N GLY A 3 -14.03 42.17 -3.82
CA GLY A 3 -13.06 41.42 -3.01
C GLY A 3 -13.33 39.92 -2.86
N LEU A 4 -14.59 39.47 -2.97
CA LEU A 4 -14.94 38.05 -2.93
C LEU A 4 -14.60 37.33 -4.25
N CYS A 5 -14.55 38.08 -5.36
CA CYS A 5 -14.21 37.51 -6.66
C CYS A 5 -12.71 37.20 -6.74
N TYR A 6 -11.87 38.10 -6.22
CA TYR A 6 -10.41 37.94 -6.24
C TYR A 6 -9.91 36.78 -5.36
N THR A 7 -10.52 36.58 -4.19
CA THR A 7 -10.21 35.45 -3.29
C THR A 7 -10.63 34.11 -3.88
N PHE A 8 -11.76 34.05 -4.58
CA PHE A 8 -12.20 32.82 -5.27
C PHE A 8 -11.24 32.43 -6.40
N VAL A 9 -10.80 33.40 -7.21
CA VAL A 9 -9.85 33.16 -8.31
C VAL A 9 -8.49 32.70 -7.77
N PHE A 10 -7.98 33.32 -6.71
CA PHE A 10 -6.72 32.91 -6.08
C PHE A 10 -6.81 31.48 -5.50
N CYS A 11 -7.90 31.12 -4.83
CA CYS A 11 -8.10 29.76 -4.31
C CYS A 11 -8.13 28.70 -5.43
N VAL A 12 -8.77 29.00 -6.56
CA VAL A 12 -8.85 28.07 -7.71
C VAL A 12 -7.49 27.92 -8.39
N LEU A 13 -6.74 29.02 -8.55
CA LEU A 13 -5.39 28.99 -9.16
C LEU A 13 -4.36 28.28 -8.27
N VAL A 14 -4.42 28.46 -6.94
CA VAL A 14 -3.49 27.80 -6.00
C VAL A 14 -3.89 26.35 -5.76
N GLY A 15 -5.19 26.03 -5.73
CA GLY A 15 -5.72 24.69 -5.47
C GLY A 15 -5.50 23.68 -6.60
N SER A 16 -5.31 24.13 -7.84
CA SER A 16 -5.14 23.26 -9.02
C SER A 16 -3.71 22.71 -9.18
N ALA A 17 -2.71 23.28 -8.48
CA ALA A 17 -1.33 22.79 -8.52
C ALA A 17 -1.07 21.56 -7.64
N ALA A 18 -1.95 21.25 -6.68
CA ALA A 18 -1.72 20.18 -5.69
C ALA A 18 -2.25 18.79 -6.12
N ALA A 19 -2.99 18.68 -7.22
CA ALA A 19 -3.66 17.43 -7.61
C ALA A 19 -2.82 16.48 -8.49
N ALA A 20 -1.59 16.86 -8.88
CA ALA A 20 -0.78 16.08 -9.83
C ALA A 20 0.30 15.19 -9.19
N ALA A 21 0.28 15.00 -7.86
CA ALA A 21 1.18 14.06 -7.19
C ALA A 21 0.51 12.69 -6.97
N ALA A 22 -0.14 12.15 -8.00
CA ALA A 22 -0.37 10.71 -8.07
C ALA A 22 0.98 10.08 -8.36
N ALA A 23 1.69 9.69 -7.29
CA ALA A 23 3.00 9.06 -7.33
C ALA A 23 3.09 8.06 -8.50
N ALA A 24 3.99 8.33 -9.43
CA ALA A 24 4.41 7.33 -10.39
C ALA A 24 5.02 6.18 -9.56
N ALA A 25 4.23 5.14 -9.30
CA ALA A 25 4.71 3.94 -8.66
C ALA A 25 5.79 3.36 -9.58
N VAL A 26 7.06 3.52 -9.19
CA VAL A 26 8.17 2.88 -9.87
C VAL A 26 8.01 1.37 -9.67
N ALA A 27 7.42 0.71 -10.66
CA ALA A 27 7.28 -0.73 -10.66
C ALA A 27 8.65 -1.29 -11.04
N ASP A 28 9.39 -1.80 -10.04
CA ASP A 28 10.59 -2.59 -10.30
C ASP A 28 10.17 -3.90 -11.00
N PRO A 29 10.63 -4.16 -12.24
CA PRO A 29 10.23 -5.35 -12.97
C PRO A 29 11.01 -6.60 -12.55
N HIS A 30 12.03 -6.47 -11.70
CA HIS A 30 12.91 -7.55 -11.30
C HIS A 30 12.32 -8.34 -10.13
N TRP A 31 12.57 -9.66 -10.13
CA TRP A 31 12.18 -10.54 -9.04
C TRP A 31 13.34 -10.71 -8.08
N TYR A 32 13.14 -10.37 -6.82
CA TYR A 32 14.14 -10.59 -5.77
C TYR A 32 13.79 -11.82 -4.93
N PRO A 33 14.80 -12.60 -4.49
CA PRO A 33 14.57 -13.69 -3.55
C PRO A 33 14.08 -13.13 -2.21
N ALA A 34 13.03 -13.73 -1.66
CA ALA A 34 12.48 -13.36 -0.37
C ALA A 34 11.95 -14.59 0.36
N THR A 35 11.97 -14.54 1.68
CA THR A 35 11.34 -15.55 2.54
C THR A 35 10.01 -15.00 3.04
N ALA A 36 8.95 -15.80 2.93
CA ALA A 36 7.63 -15.45 3.42
C ALA A 36 7.19 -16.43 4.51
N THR A 37 6.62 -15.88 5.58
CA THR A 37 5.99 -16.63 6.67
C THR A 37 4.61 -16.07 6.92
N TRP A 38 3.73 -16.86 7.52
CA TRP A 38 2.41 -16.42 7.93
C TRP A 38 2.31 -16.40 9.46
N TYR A 39 1.39 -15.59 9.97
CA TYR A 39 1.08 -15.51 11.40
C TYR A 39 -0.42 -15.23 11.58
N GLY A 40 -0.92 -15.48 12.79
CA GLY A 40 -2.33 -15.34 13.14
C GLY A 40 -3.17 -16.56 12.73
N PRO A 41 -4.37 -16.72 13.34
CA PRO A 41 -5.21 -17.90 13.10
C PRO A 41 -5.61 -18.00 11.62
N GLY A 42 -5.24 -19.10 10.97
CA GLY A 42 -5.53 -19.35 9.55
C GLY A 42 -4.86 -18.38 8.57
N GLY A 43 -3.78 -17.69 8.98
CA GLY A 43 -3.10 -16.69 8.15
C GLY A 43 -3.83 -15.36 8.04
N ARG A 44 -4.88 -15.14 8.83
CA ARG A 44 -5.51 -13.81 8.98
C ARG A 44 -4.69 -12.93 9.91
N ARG A 45 -4.57 -11.68 9.52
CA ARG A 45 -3.90 -10.64 10.31
C ARG A 45 -4.78 -10.20 11.47
N SER A 46 -4.14 -9.84 12.58
CA SER A 46 -4.78 -9.14 13.71
C SER A 46 -5.10 -7.68 13.35
N ASP A 47 -6.15 -7.12 13.93
CA ASP A 47 -6.53 -5.70 13.77
C ASP A 47 -5.42 -4.71 14.21
N GLY A 48 -4.34 -5.19 14.83
CA GLY A 48 -3.13 -4.45 15.15
C GLY A 48 -2.03 -4.64 14.11
N GLY A 49 -1.47 -3.53 13.61
CA GLY A 49 -0.31 -3.52 12.72
C GLY A 49 0.33 -2.14 12.61
N ALA A 50 1.62 -2.08 12.25
CA ALA A 50 2.41 -0.84 12.23
C ALA A 50 1.86 0.25 11.29
N CYS A 51 1.13 -0.14 10.24
CA CYS A 51 0.50 0.81 9.30
C CYS A 51 -0.90 1.27 9.73
N GLY A 52 -1.44 0.79 10.86
CA GLY A 52 -2.70 1.27 11.42
C GLY A 52 -3.95 0.97 10.58
N TYR A 53 -3.94 -0.01 9.68
CA TYR A 53 -5.10 -0.30 8.82
C TYR A 53 -6.33 -0.83 9.57
N GLY A 54 -6.18 -1.39 10.76
CA GLY A 54 -7.31 -1.90 11.56
C GLY A 54 -8.16 -2.89 10.77
N SER A 55 -9.47 -2.76 10.90
CA SER A 55 -10.47 -3.60 10.21
C SER A 55 -10.54 -3.39 8.68
N LEU A 56 -9.83 -2.40 8.12
CA LEU A 56 -9.80 -2.20 6.66
C LEU A 56 -9.14 -3.36 5.93
N VAL A 57 -8.32 -4.16 6.62
CA VAL A 57 -7.63 -5.32 6.03
C VAL A 57 -8.60 -6.40 5.55
N ASP A 58 -9.79 -6.52 6.15
CA ASP A 58 -10.78 -7.55 5.80
C ASP A 58 -11.73 -7.13 4.68
N VAL A 59 -11.89 -5.84 4.43
CA VAL A 59 -12.79 -5.29 3.41
C VAL A 59 -12.06 -4.94 2.11
N LYS A 60 -12.81 -4.62 1.06
CA LYS A 60 -12.23 -4.11 -0.20
C LYS A 60 -11.55 -2.74 0.09
N PRO A 61 -10.35 -2.47 -0.47
CA PRO A 61 -9.62 -3.19 -1.52
C PRO A 61 -8.74 -4.34 -1.06
N PHE A 62 -8.45 -4.46 0.24
CA PHE A 62 -7.42 -5.35 0.76
C PHE A 62 -7.85 -6.82 0.82
N ARG A 63 -9.06 -7.14 1.31
CA ARG A 63 -9.61 -8.52 1.36
C ARG A 63 -8.59 -9.57 1.82
N ALA A 64 -7.95 -9.34 2.96
CA ALA A 64 -6.88 -10.16 3.54
C ALA A 64 -5.59 -10.29 2.70
N ARG A 65 -5.41 -9.51 1.62
CA ARG A 65 -4.17 -9.42 0.83
C ARG A 65 -3.23 -8.36 1.38
N VAL A 66 -2.93 -8.45 2.67
CA VAL A 66 -1.98 -7.56 3.33
C VAL A 66 -0.88 -8.44 3.95
N GLY A 67 0.36 -7.95 3.95
CA GLY A 67 1.53 -8.63 4.49
C GLY A 67 2.25 -7.75 5.51
N ALA A 68 2.94 -8.36 6.47
CA ALA A 68 4.02 -7.66 7.14
C ALA A 68 5.27 -7.81 6.25
N VAL A 69 6.06 -6.75 6.13
CA VAL A 69 7.28 -6.73 5.31
C VAL A 69 8.49 -6.45 6.18
N SER A 70 9.68 -6.77 5.68
CA SER A 70 10.93 -6.51 6.36
C SER A 70 11.21 -5.00 6.51
N PRO A 71 12.09 -4.59 7.44
CA PRO A 71 12.40 -3.17 7.66
C PRO A 71 12.88 -2.42 6.41
N VAL A 72 13.57 -3.10 5.49
CA VAL A 72 14.06 -2.52 4.23
C VAL A 72 12.93 -2.09 3.28
N LEU A 73 11.77 -2.76 3.36
CA LEU A 73 10.57 -2.41 2.59
C LEU A 73 9.63 -1.51 3.41
N PHE A 74 9.55 -1.71 4.73
CA PHE A 74 8.70 -0.89 5.60
C PHE A 74 9.21 0.55 5.71
N LYS A 75 10.52 0.76 5.75
CA LYS A 75 11.17 2.09 5.78
C LYS A 75 10.55 3.04 6.82
N GLY A 76 10.35 2.55 8.04
CA GLY A 76 9.76 3.35 9.12
C GLY A 76 8.31 3.80 8.90
N GLY A 77 7.60 3.25 7.90
CA GLY A 77 6.22 3.62 7.57
C GLY A 77 6.03 4.09 6.13
N GLU A 78 7.09 4.49 5.43
CA GLU A 78 7.02 4.92 4.03
C GLU A 78 6.51 3.79 3.11
N GLY A 79 6.78 2.54 3.47
CA GLY A 79 6.31 1.37 2.74
C GLY A 79 4.84 1.00 2.98
N CYS A 80 4.15 1.69 3.89
CA CYS A 80 2.73 1.42 4.14
C CYS A 80 1.90 1.74 2.90
N GLY A 81 1.21 0.72 2.38
CA GLY A 81 0.34 0.85 1.20
C GLY A 81 1.05 0.49 -0.10
N ALA A 82 2.34 0.14 -0.04
CA ALA A 82 3.04 -0.42 -1.17
C ALA A 82 2.49 -1.81 -1.53
N CYS A 83 2.34 -2.06 -2.84
CA CYS A 83 1.87 -3.32 -3.38
C CYS A 83 3.03 -4.09 -4.01
N TYR A 84 3.21 -5.35 -3.60
CA TYR A 84 4.25 -6.22 -4.13
C TYR A 84 3.65 -7.44 -4.81
N LYS A 85 4.32 -7.93 -5.85
CA LYS A 85 4.02 -9.24 -6.44
C LYS A 85 4.92 -10.27 -5.76
N VAL A 86 4.31 -11.36 -5.30
CA VAL A 86 5.00 -12.50 -4.69
C VAL A 86 4.63 -13.75 -5.46
N LYS A 87 5.62 -14.61 -5.71
CA LYS A 87 5.46 -15.91 -6.34
C LYS A 87 6.22 -16.94 -5.52
N CYS A 88 5.62 -18.09 -5.27
CA CYS A 88 6.31 -19.17 -4.60
C CYS A 88 7.18 -19.94 -5.62
N LEU A 89 8.39 -20.32 -5.20
CA LEU A 89 9.36 -21.02 -6.06
C LEU A 89 9.43 -22.52 -5.77
N ASP A 90 9.13 -22.95 -4.54
CA ASP A 90 9.22 -24.34 -4.10
C ASP A 90 7.89 -25.09 -4.30
N GLN A 91 7.81 -25.86 -5.37
CA GLN A 91 6.61 -26.60 -5.76
C GLN A 91 6.08 -27.58 -4.71
N SER A 92 6.90 -28.01 -3.74
CA SER A 92 6.43 -28.89 -2.66
C SER A 92 5.54 -28.17 -1.64
N ILE A 93 5.67 -26.84 -1.53
CA ILE A 93 4.92 -25.99 -0.60
C ILE A 93 3.94 -25.07 -1.35
N CYS A 94 4.26 -24.71 -2.60
CA CYS A 94 3.44 -23.77 -3.36
C CYS A 94 2.04 -24.31 -3.65
N SER A 95 1.07 -23.39 -3.69
CA SER A 95 -0.25 -23.69 -4.20
C SER A 95 -0.18 -24.01 -5.70
N ARG A 96 -1.14 -24.79 -6.23
CA ARG A 96 -1.27 -25.03 -7.68
C ARG A 96 -1.43 -23.74 -8.51
N ARG A 97 -1.69 -22.59 -7.88
CA ARG A 97 -1.86 -21.29 -8.53
C ARG A 97 -0.64 -20.36 -8.41
N GLY A 98 0.47 -20.86 -7.85
CA GLY A 98 1.72 -20.12 -7.64
C GLY A 98 1.90 -19.62 -6.21
#